data_AF-A0A438N8L1-F1
#
_entry.id   AF-A0A438N8L1-F1
#
_cell.length_a   1.000
_cell.length_b   1.000
_cell.length_c   1.000
_cell.angle_alpha   90.00
_cell.angle_beta   90.00
_cell.angle_gamma   90.00
#
_symmetry.space_group_name_H-M   'P 1'
#
loop_
_entity.id
_entity.type
_entity.pdbx_description
1 polymer ?
#
loop_
_entity_poly.entity_id
_entity_poly.type
_entity_poly.pdbx_seq_one_letter_code
_entity_poly.pdbx_strand_id
1 'polypeptide(L)'
;MTAEDADLAVEHQVDGIIVSNHGGRQLDGAVATIEALPEVIPAVNGAIPVHMDGGIRRGVDVFRALALGANFGWIGRPALWGLSCDGQQGVEAVLGILSEELENFMGLAGCPAVADITKASLRIRANW
;
A
#
# COMPACT_ATOMS: atom_id res chain seq x y z
N MET A 1 -8.10 12.00 2.33
CA MET A 1 -6.79 11.31 2.23
C MET A 1 -5.72 12.39 2.25
N THR A 2 -5.56 13.06 3.39
CA THR A 2 -4.63 14.19 3.48
C THR A 2 -3.82 14.12 4.76
N ALA A 3 -2.74 14.90 4.80
CA ALA A 3 -1.94 15.10 6.01
C ALA A 3 -2.79 15.63 7.19
N GLU A 4 -3.70 16.58 6.94
CA GLU A 4 -4.53 17.19 7.99
C GLU A 4 -5.45 16.16 8.67
N ASP A 5 -6.08 15.27 7.89
CA ASP A 5 -6.90 14.19 8.44
C ASP A 5 -6.05 13.16 9.19
N ALA A 6 -4.80 12.95 8.78
CA ALA A 6 -3.89 12.04 9.45
C ALA A 6 -3.44 12.59 10.81
N ASP A 7 -3.15 13.89 10.90
CA ASP A 7 -2.86 14.56 12.18
C ASP A 7 -4.05 14.45 13.15
N LEU A 8 -5.26 14.69 12.66
CA LEU A 8 -6.48 14.52 13.46
C LEU A 8 -6.66 13.07 13.93
N ALA A 9 -6.36 12.08 13.08
CA ALA A 9 -6.45 10.68 13.47
C ALA A 9 -5.49 10.35 14.62
N VAL A 10 -4.27 10.88 14.58
CA VAL A 10 -3.28 10.74 15.67
C VAL A 10 -3.76 11.46 16.94
N GLU A 11 -4.29 12.68 16.82
CA GLU A 11 -4.86 13.44 17.95
C GLU A 11 -6.00 12.67 18.63
N HIS A 12 -6.83 12.00 17.84
CA HIS A 12 -7.93 11.17 18.30
C HIS A 12 -7.52 9.76 18.76
N GLN A 13 -6.22 9.46 18.80
CA GLN A 13 -5.65 8.23 19.37
C GLN A 13 -6.22 6.94 18.74
N VAL A 14 -6.46 6.94 17.43
CA VAL A 14 -6.85 5.71 16.71
C VAL A 14 -5.68 4.73 16.63
N ASP A 15 -5.93 3.43 16.43
CA ASP A 15 -4.87 2.41 16.37
C ASP A 15 -4.10 2.36 15.05
N GLY A 16 -4.57 3.05 14.01
CA GLY A 16 -3.98 3.04 12.67
C GLY A 16 -4.88 3.70 11.63
N ILE A 17 -4.31 3.98 10.45
CA ILE A 17 -5.04 4.55 9.33
C ILE A 17 -4.80 3.76 8.04
N ILE A 18 -5.73 3.86 7.10
CA ILE A 18 -5.60 3.27 5.77
C ILE A 18 -5.74 4.39 4.73
N VAL A 19 -4.67 4.67 3.98
CA VAL A 19 -4.72 5.57 2.82
C VAL A 19 -5.51 4.89 1.71
N SER A 20 -6.75 5.32 1.51
CA SER A 20 -7.70 4.72 0.59
C SER A 20 -8.62 5.75 -0.05
N ASN A 21 -8.79 5.67 -1.37
CA ASN A 21 -9.86 6.38 -2.10
C ASN A 21 -11.06 5.45 -2.39
N HIS A 22 -11.19 4.38 -1.60
CA HIS A 22 -12.23 3.35 -1.73
C HIS A 22 -12.22 2.66 -3.11
N GLY A 23 -11.03 2.52 -3.68
CA GLY A 23 -10.83 1.98 -5.02
C GLY A 23 -11.46 2.84 -6.12
N GLY A 24 -11.50 4.16 -5.95
CA GLY A 24 -12.03 5.13 -6.92
C GLY A 24 -13.55 5.08 -7.07
N ARG A 25 -14.28 4.76 -6.00
CA ARG A 25 -15.75 4.53 -6.04
C ARG A 25 -16.56 5.55 -5.24
N GLN A 26 -15.90 6.47 -4.54
CA GLN A 26 -16.57 7.45 -3.68
C GLN A 26 -16.51 8.84 -4.30
N LEU A 27 -15.38 9.54 -4.17
CA LEU A 27 -15.17 10.83 -4.82
C LEU A 27 -14.37 10.64 -6.11
N ASP A 28 -15.01 10.86 -7.25
CA ASP A 28 -14.34 10.83 -8.55
C ASP A 28 -13.38 12.03 -8.70
N GLY A 29 -12.25 11.81 -9.38
CA GLY A 29 -11.17 12.79 -9.51
C GLY A 29 -10.27 12.95 -8.27
N ALA A 30 -10.49 12.17 -7.19
CA ALA A 30 -9.54 12.10 -6.09
C ALA A 30 -8.20 11.52 -6.55
N VAL A 31 -7.10 11.97 -5.92
CA VAL A 31 -5.74 11.51 -6.23
C VAL A 31 -5.57 9.99 -6.06
N ALA A 32 -4.56 9.42 -6.70
CA ALA A 32 -4.22 8.03 -6.46
C ALA A 32 -3.73 7.84 -5.01
N THR A 33 -4.05 6.71 -4.38
CA THR A 33 -3.66 6.44 -2.99
C THR A 33 -2.14 6.42 -2.81
N ILE A 34 -1.39 5.93 -3.80
CA ILE A 34 0.08 5.94 -3.79
C ILE A 34 0.68 7.35 -3.88
N GLU A 35 -0.07 8.31 -4.44
CA GLU A 35 0.33 9.73 -4.52
C GLU A 35 -0.02 10.48 -3.24
N ALA A 36 -1.08 10.09 -2.53
CA ALA A 36 -1.43 10.64 -1.23
C ALA A 36 -0.55 10.10 -0.08
N LEU A 37 -0.03 8.87 -0.21
CA LEU A 37 0.75 8.23 0.85
C LEU A 37 1.97 9.07 1.32
N PRO A 38 2.79 9.68 0.44
CA PRO A 38 3.96 10.44 0.85
C PRO A 38 3.70 11.68 1.71
N GLU A 39 2.50 12.28 1.68
CA GLU A 39 2.14 13.39 2.58
C GLU A 39 1.56 12.91 3.90
N VAL A 40 0.88 11.75 3.90
CA VAL A 40 0.31 11.14 5.10
C VAL A 40 1.39 10.59 6.03
N ILE A 41 2.43 9.96 5.47
CA ILE A 41 3.49 9.32 6.27
C ILE A 41 4.23 10.30 7.22
N PRO A 42 4.67 11.50 6.76
CA PRO A 42 5.25 12.51 7.64
C PRO A 42 4.29 13.05 8.70
N ALA A 43 2.99 13.20 8.39
CA ALA A 43 1.98 13.68 9.34
C ALA A 43 1.81 12.69 10.51
N VAL A 44 1.70 11.40 10.21
CA VAL A 44 1.60 10.36 11.24
C VAL A 44 2.88 10.24 12.08
N ASN A 45 4.04 10.53 11.49
CA ASN A 45 5.35 10.53 12.16
C ASN A 45 5.63 9.27 13.01
N GLY A 46 5.18 8.11 12.52
CA GLY A 46 5.37 6.82 13.20
C GLY A 46 4.58 6.61 14.48
N ALA A 47 3.64 7.49 14.83
CA ALA A 47 2.81 7.35 16.03
C ALA A 47 1.90 6.12 15.97
N ILE A 48 1.37 5.80 14.78
CA ILE A 48 0.47 4.69 14.51
C ILE A 48 0.83 4.04 13.15
N PRO A 49 0.49 2.77 12.92
CA PRO A 49 0.69 2.13 11.62
C PRO A 49 -0.16 2.79 10.52
N VAL A 50 0.44 2.94 9.34
CA VAL A 50 -0.19 3.45 8.13
C VAL A 50 -0.27 2.33 7.11
N HIS A 51 -1.47 1.98 6.69
CA HIS A 51 -1.71 1.02 5.63
C HIS A 51 -2.12 1.75 4.34
N MET A 52 -2.16 1.05 3.20
CA MET A 52 -2.78 1.57 1.99
C MET A 52 -3.51 0.51 1.18
N ASP A 53 -4.51 0.94 0.41
CA ASP A 53 -5.15 0.12 -0.63
C ASP A 53 -5.22 0.89 -1.95
N GLY A 54 -5.92 0.32 -2.94
CA GLY A 54 -6.13 0.99 -4.22
C GLY A 54 -4.99 0.74 -5.21
N GLY A 55 -5.28 0.02 -6.29
CA GLY A 55 -4.31 -0.16 -7.38
C GLY A 55 -3.22 -1.23 -7.19
N ILE A 56 -3.05 -1.84 -6.01
CA ILE A 56 -2.07 -2.94 -5.81
C ILE A 56 -2.44 -4.17 -6.66
N ARG A 57 -1.67 -4.48 -7.70
CA ARG A 57 -1.92 -5.63 -8.59
C ARG A 57 -0.71 -6.51 -8.82
N ARG A 58 0.48 -6.04 -8.43
CA ARG A 58 1.75 -6.75 -8.53
C ARG A 58 2.52 -6.69 -7.21
N GLY A 59 3.45 -7.61 -7.01
CA GLY A 59 4.38 -7.57 -5.88
C GLY A 59 5.20 -6.27 -5.82
N VAL A 60 5.58 -5.71 -6.97
CA VAL A 60 6.28 -4.40 -7.03
C VAL A 60 5.41 -3.24 -6.54
N ASP A 61 4.08 -3.33 -6.63
CA ASP A 61 3.20 -2.29 -6.09
C ASP A 61 3.19 -2.33 -4.56
N VAL A 62 3.21 -3.53 -3.97
CA VAL A 62 3.40 -3.72 -2.52
C VAL A 62 4.77 -3.19 -2.10
N PHE A 63 5.83 -3.52 -2.84
CA PHE A 63 7.17 -3.02 -2.55
C PHE A 63 7.22 -1.48 -2.54
N ARG A 64 6.59 -0.83 -3.53
CA ARG A 64 6.53 0.65 -3.59
C ARG A 64 5.77 1.25 -2.42
N ALA A 65 4.65 0.65 -2.03
CA ALA A 65 3.88 1.07 -0.87
C ALA A 65 4.74 1.03 0.42
N LEU A 66 5.43 -0.09 0.64
CA LEU A 66 6.31 -0.29 1.79
C LEU A 66 7.48 0.69 1.78
N ALA A 67 8.14 0.86 0.62
CA ALA A 67 9.24 1.81 0.46
C ALA A 67 8.82 3.28 0.68
N LEU A 68 7.55 3.61 0.44
CA LEU A 68 7.00 4.95 0.72
C LEU A 68 6.57 5.13 2.17
N GLY A 69 6.63 4.09 3.01
CA GLY A 69 6.40 4.15 4.45
C GLY A 69 5.15 3.43 4.93
N ALA A 70 4.34 2.83 4.05
CA ALA A 70 3.23 2.01 4.51
C ALA A 70 3.74 0.77 5.26
N ASN A 71 3.04 0.35 6.31
CA ASN A 71 3.29 -0.90 7.01
C ASN A 71 2.66 -2.11 6.30
N PHE A 72 1.52 -1.91 5.63
CA PHE A 72 0.76 -2.96 4.94
C PHE A 72 0.07 -2.46 3.68
N GLY A 73 0.02 -3.32 2.65
CA GLY A 73 -0.76 -3.11 1.43
C GLY A 73 -1.99 -4.04 1.38
N TRP A 74 -3.14 -3.50 0.98
CA TRP A 74 -4.41 -4.23 0.92
C TRP A 74 -4.91 -4.40 -0.53
N ILE A 75 -5.55 -5.54 -0.80
CA ILE A 75 -6.24 -5.81 -2.06
C ILE A 75 -7.74 -5.95 -1.84
N GLY A 76 -8.53 -5.31 -2.70
CA GLY A 76 -9.99 -5.48 -2.75
C GLY A 76 -10.41 -6.36 -3.93
N ARG A 77 -10.50 -5.74 -5.10
CA ARG A 77 -10.96 -6.41 -6.34
C ARG A 77 -10.20 -7.71 -6.70
N PRO A 78 -8.85 -7.80 -6.58
CA PRO A 78 -8.14 -9.03 -6.89
C PRO A 78 -8.60 -10.25 -6.08
N ALA A 79 -8.91 -10.08 -4.80
CA ALA A 79 -9.46 -11.18 -3.99
C ALA A 79 -10.83 -11.64 -4.53
N LEU A 80 -11.70 -10.71 -4.92
CA LEU A 80 -13.00 -11.04 -5.52
C LEU A 80 -12.86 -11.71 -6.89
N TRP A 81 -11.85 -11.32 -7.68
CA TRP A 81 -11.55 -11.95 -8.96
C TRP A 81 -11.09 -13.39 -8.77
N GLY A 82 -10.14 -13.62 -7.86
CA GLY A 82 -9.71 -14.97 -7.48
C GLY A 82 -10.89 -15.82 -7.01
N LEU A 83 -11.73 -15.27 -6.12
CA LEU A 83 -12.94 -15.93 -5.64
C LEU A 83 -13.89 -16.33 -6.78
N SER A 84 -14.04 -15.47 -7.78
CA SER A 84 -14.92 -15.72 -8.92
C SER A 84 -14.35 -16.75 -9.90
N CYS A 85 -13.02 -16.89 -9.94
CA CYS A 85 -12.34 -17.85 -10.82
C CYS A 85 -12.33 -19.26 -10.24
N ASP A 86 -11.98 -19.43 -8.95
CA ASP A 86 -11.83 -20.77 -8.36
C ASP A 86 -12.09 -20.79 -6.84
N GLY A 87 -13.08 -20.02 -6.39
CA GLY A 87 -13.48 -20.00 -4.98
C GLY A 87 -12.32 -19.64 -4.04
N GLN A 88 -12.20 -20.36 -2.92
CA GLN A 88 -11.12 -20.17 -1.95
C GLN A 88 -9.73 -20.34 -2.61
N GLN A 89 -9.55 -21.37 -3.44
CA GLN A 89 -8.27 -21.65 -4.11
C GLN A 89 -7.85 -20.49 -5.01
N GLY A 90 -8.80 -19.82 -5.67
CA GLY A 90 -8.50 -18.65 -6.47
C GLY A 90 -8.08 -17.43 -5.63
N VAL A 91 -8.63 -17.24 -4.43
CA VAL A 91 -8.17 -16.20 -3.48
C VAL A 91 -6.75 -16.51 -3.00
N GLU A 92 -6.51 -17.75 -2.59
CA GLU A 92 -5.18 -18.23 -2.16
C GLU A 92 -4.14 -18.08 -3.28
N ALA A 93 -4.50 -18.40 -4.53
CA ALA A 93 -3.64 -18.21 -5.69
C ALA A 93 -3.28 -16.73 -5.92
N VAL A 94 -4.24 -15.81 -5.79
CA VAL A 94 -3.96 -14.36 -5.90
C VAL A 94 -2.99 -13.90 -4.81
N LEU A 95 -3.20 -14.33 -3.56
CA LEU A 95 -2.30 -13.99 -2.45
C LEU A 95 -0.90 -14.61 -2.62
N GLY A 96 -0.83 -15.85 -3.10
CA GLY A 96 0.42 -16.55 -3.41
C GLY A 96 1.21 -15.82 -4.49
N ILE A 97 0.58 -15.48 -5.62
CA ILE A 97 1.23 -14.75 -6.72
C ILE A 97 1.79 -13.40 -6.24
N LEU A 98 1.01 -12.63 -5.47
CA LEU A 98 1.48 -11.34 -4.96
C LEU A 98 2.67 -11.49 -4.00
N SER A 99 2.66 -12.54 -3.17
CA SER A 99 3.74 -12.85 -2.23
C SER A 99 5.01 -13.26 -2.97
N GLU A 100 4.91 -14.18 -3.93
CA GLU A 100 6.03 -14.61 -4.78
C GLU A 100 6.60 -13.45 -5.60
N GLU A 101 5.76 -12.61 -6.20
CA GLU A 101 6.23 -11.43 -6.94
C GLU A 101 6.94 -10.43 -6.02
N LEU A 102 6.48 -10.24 -4.78
CA LEU A 102 7.13 -9.36 -3.80
C LEU A 102 8.50 -9.92 -3.40
N GLU A 103 8.59 -11.20 -3.06
CA GLU A 103 9.85 -11.88 -2.71
C GLU A 103 10.87 -11.80 -3.86
N ASN A 104 10.42 -12.06 -5.09
CA ASN A 104 11.26 -11.93 -6.28
C ASN A 104 11.78 -10.51 -6.45
N PHE A 105 10.92 -9.49 -6.27
CA PHE A 105 11.34 -8.10 -6.39
C PHE A 105 12.29 -7.67 -5.28
N MET A 106 12.04 -8.12 -4.03
CA MET A 106 12.93 -7.92 -2.89
C MET A 106 14.33 -8.50 -3.16
N GLY A 107 14.41 -9.71 -3.72
CA GLY A 107 15.68 -10.33 -4.13
C GLY A 107 16.43 -9.50 -5.19
N LEU A 108 15.72 -8.99 -6.20
CA LEU A 108 16.31 -8.13 -7.24
C LEU A 108 16.73 -6.75 -6.71
N ALA A 109 16.00 -6.22 -5.74
CA ALA A 109 16.28 -4.92 -5.12
C ALA A 109 17.35 -4.99 -4.02
N GLY A 110 17.81 -6.19 -3.65
CA GLY A 110 18.77 -6.39 -2.57
C GLY A 110 18.20 -6.10 -1.18
N CYS A 111 16.90 -6.35 -0.97
CA CYS A 111 16.21 -6.17 0.31
C CYS A 111 15.86 -7.56 0.90
N PRO A 112 16.76 -8.21 1.67
CA PRO A 112 16.51 -9.57 2.17
C PRO A 112 15.39 -9.67 3.21
N ALA A 113 15.03 -8.57 3.86
CA ALA A 113 13.88 -8.46 4.76
C ALA A 113 13.00 -7.25 4.39
N VAL A 114 11.74 -7.28 4.82
CA VAL A 114 10.79 -6.16 4.63
C VAL A 114 11.34 -4.86 5.25
N ALA A 115 12.08 -4.96 6.37
CA ALA A 115 12.72 -3.82 7.03
C ALA A 115 13.82 -3.15 6.18
N ASP A 116 14.37 -3.85 5.19
CA ASP A 116 15.37 -3.29 4.26
C ASP A 116 14.72 -2.49 3.12
N ILE A 117 13.41 -2.58 2.96
CA ILE A 117 12.65 -1.80 1.98
C ILE A 117 12.52 -0.38 2.51
N THR A 118 13.22 0.55 1.89
CA THR A 118 13.24 1.95 2.32
C THR A 118 12.94 2.89 1.16
N LYS A 119 12.73 4.17 1.45
CA LYS A 119 12.57 5.21 0.42
C LYS A 119 13.76 5.28 -0.54
N ALA A 120 14.97 4.88 -0.09
CA ALA A 120 16.17 4.82 -0.93
C ALA A 120 16.10 3.70 -2.00
N SER A 121 15.24 2.70 -1.81
CA SER A 121 14.99 1.64 -2.80
C SER A 121 14.20 2.16 -4.02
N LEU A 122 13.71 3.39 -3.98
CA LEU A 122 12.96 4.03 -5.06
C LEU A 122 13.65 5.28 -5.58
N ARG A 123 13.54 5.50 -6.89
CA ARG A 123 13.80 6.80 -7.51
C ARG A 123 12.48 7.36 -8.05
N ILE A 124 11.89 8.28 -7.29
CA ILE A 124 10.68 8.99 -7.69
C ILE A 124 11.09 10.17 -8.58
N ARG A 125 10.40 10.38 -9.70
CA ARG A 125 10.66 11.53 -10.56
C ARG A 125 10.20 12.80 -9.82
N ALA A 126 10.92 13.91 -9.99
CA ALA A 126 10.59 15.17 -9.31
C ALA A 126 9.24 15.79 -9.73
N ASN A 127 8.64 15.29 -10.83
CA ASN A 127 7.35 15.74 -11.36
C ASN A 127 6.29 14.61 -11.26
N TRP A 128 6.50 13.67 -10.34
CA TRP A 128 5.44 12.83 -9.80
C TRP A 128 4.91 13.51 -8.56
#